data_AF-A0A2V7YPI2-F1
#
_entry.id   AF-A0A2V7YPI2-F1
#
_cell.length_a   1.000
_cell.length_b   1.000
_cell.length_c   1.000
_cell.angle_alpha   90.00
_cell.angle_beta   90.00
_cell.angle_gamma   90.00
#
_symmetry.space_group_name_H-M   'P 1'
#
loop_
_entity.id
_entity.type
_entity.pdbx_description
1 polymer ?
#
loop_
_entity_poly.entity_id
_entity_poly.type
_entity_poly.pdbx_seq_one_letter_code
_entity_poly.pdbx_strand_id
1 'polypeptide(L)' 'MRYGYWMPVFGGWLRNVEDEGMDASWEYVSRLARRSEEIGFDLSL' A
#
# COMPACT_ATOMS: atom_id res chain seq x y z
N MET A 1 -12.62 -15.04 -6.49
CA MET A 1 -12.61 -14.21 -5.27
C MET A 1 -11.84 -12.95 -5.62
N ARG A 2 -12.31 -11.77 -5.21
CA ARG A 2 -11.61 -10.50 -5.47
C ARG A 2 -10.79 -10.09 -4.26
N TYR A 3 -9.57 -9.63 -4.46
CA TYR A 3 -8.68 -9.22 -3.38
C TYR A 3 -8.47 -7.71 -3.41
N GLY A 4 -8.66 -7.06 -2.26
CA GLY A 4 -8.36 -5.65 -2.09
C GLY A 4 -7.53 -5.41 -0.84
N TYR A 5 -6.91 -4.25 -0.77
CA TYR A 5 -6.09 -3.82 0.36
C TYR A 5 -6.27 -2.32 0.63
N TRP A 6 -5.81 -1.88 1.80
CA TRP A 6 -5.74 -0.46 2.11
C TRP A 6 -4.39 0.06 1.63
N MET A 7 -4.38 1.23 0.99
CA MET A 7 -3.17 1.89 0.52
C MET A 7 -2.48 2.56 1.72
N PRO A 8 -1.19 2.31 1.99
CA PRO A 8 -0.46 2.84 3.15
C PRO A 8 -0.13 4.33 3.01
N VAL A 9 -1.14 5.17 2.83
CA VAL A 9 -1.03 6.61 2.63
C VAL A 9 -0.49 7.35 3.86
N PHE A 10 -0.49 6.70 5.03
CA PHE A 10 0.05 7.24 6.28
C PHE A 10 1.46 6.74 6.60
N GLY A 11 2.07 5.98 5.70
CA GLY A 11 3.39 5.41 5.89
C GLY A 11 3.42 4.17 6.81
N GLY A 12 2.31 3.43 6.86
CA GLY A 12 2.16 2.25 7.72
C GLY A 12 0.75 2.09 8.27
N TRP A 13 0.56 1.07 9.11
CA TRP A 13 -0.70 0.71 9.76
C TRP A 13 -0.59 0.57 11.29
N LEU A 14 0.62 0.49 11.82
CA LEU A 14 0.92 0.11 13.18
C LEU A 14 1.19 1.36 14.02
N ARG A 15 0.27 1.68 14.92
CA ARG A 15 0.40 2.85 15.81
C ARG A 15 1.61 2.81 16.76
N ASN A 16 2.14 1.61 17.02
CA ASN A 16 3.19 1.38 18.02
C ASN A 16 4.54 0.98 17.39
N VAL A 17 4.66 1.02 16.06
CA VAL A 17 5.91 0.80 15.34
C VAL A 17 6.29 2.10 14.66
N GLU A 18 7.50 2.60 14.94
CA GLU A 18 7.94 3.92 14.48
C GLU A 18 8.26 3.96 13.00
N ASP A 19 8.85 2.88 12.46
CA ASP A 19 9.20 2.76 11.04
C ASP A 19 8.79 1.39 10.50
N GLU A 20 7.80 1.37 9.61
CA GLU A 20 7.33 0.16 8.92
C GLU A 20 8.04 -0.05 7.57
N GLY A 21 8.99 0.83 7.19
CA GLY A 21 9.64 0.80 5.88
C GLY A 21 8.67 1.14 4.74
N MET A 22 7.59 1.87 5.05
CA MET A 22 6.54 2.25 4.10
C MET A 22 6.52 3.76 3.97
N ASP A 23 7.18 4.28 2.94
CA ASP A 23 7.28 5.74 2.76
C ASP A 23 5.92 6.35 2.36
N ALA A 24 5.52 7.44 3.02
CA ALA A 24 4.27 8.16 2.76
C ALA A 24 4.39 9.11 1.55
N SER A 25 4.94 8.62 0.44
CA SER A 25 5.23 9.40 -0.76
C SER A 25 4.44 8.93 -1.98
N TRP A 26 4.19 9.84 -2.92
CA TRP A 26 3.55 9.52 -4.19
C TRP A 26 4.32 8.44 -4.96
N GLU A 27 5.65 8.53 -4.98
CA GLU A 27 6.50 7.58 -5.69
C GLU A 27 6.29 6.15 -5.17
N TYR A 28 6.28 5.97 -3.85
CA TYR A 28 6.06 4.69 -3.20
C TYR A 28 4.67 4.12 -3.52
N VAL A 29 3.60 4.87 -3.23
CA VAL A 29 2.22 4.38 -3.44
C VAL A 29 1.89 4.15 -4.92
N SER A 30 2.46 4.95 -5.83
CA SER A 30 2.27 4.80 -7.27
C SER A 30 2.93 3.51 -7.79
N ARG A 31 4.13 3.18 -7.31
CA ARG A 31 4.80 1.92 -7.64
C ARG A 31 4.06 0.72 -7.05
N LEU A 32 3.59 0.84 -5.81
CA LEU A 32 2.82 -0.21 -5.14
C LEU A 32 1.50 -0.50 -5.87
N ALA A 33 0.74 0.54 -6.25
CA ALA A 33 -0.52 0.37 -6.99
C ALA A 33 -0.34 -0.43 -8.30
N ARG A 34 0.63 -0.05 -9.14
CA ARG A 34 0.92 -0.77 -10.40
C ARG A 34 1.33 -2.23 -10.15
N ARG A 35 2.17 -2.47 -9.14
CA ARG A 35 2.58 -3.83 -8.79
C ARG A 35 1.41 -4.66 -8.30
N SER A 36 0.49 -4.07 -7.54
CA SER A 36 -0.71 -4.73 -7.04
C SER A 36 -1.64 -5.17 -8.17
N GLU A 37 -1.79 -4.37 -9.23
CA GLU A 37 -2.53 -4.73 -10.44
C GLU A 37 -1.90 -5.94 -11.14
N GLU A 38 -0.56 -5.98 -11.24
CA GLU A 38 0.18 -7.11 -11.86
C GLU A 38 0.04 -8.43 -11.10
N ILE A 39 -0.18 -8.38 -9.79
CA ILE A 39 -0.24 -9.58 -8.92
C ILE A 39 -1.66 -9.97 -8.53
N GLY A 40 -2.68 -9.34 -9.13
CA GLY A 40 -4.07 -9.78 -9.01
C GLY A 40 -4.87 -9.15 -7.87
N PHE A 41 -4.46 -7.98 -7.38
CA PHE A 41 -5.35 -7.16 -6.55
C PHE A 41 -6.30 -6.36 -7.43
N ASP A 42 -7.59 -6.42 -7.09
CA ASP A 42 -8.68 -5.81 -7.84
C ASP A 42 -9.02 -4.38 -7.36
N LEU A 43 -8.59 -4.00 -6.16
CA LEU A 43 -8.98 -2.75 -5.51
C LEU A 43 -7.95 -2.31 -4.46
N SER A 44 -7.75 -0.98 -4.34
CA SER A 44 -7.15 -0.38 -3.16
C SER A 44 -8.00 0.80 -2.67
N LEU A 45 -8.03 1.02 -1.35
CA LEU A 45 -8.70 2.15 -0.68
C LEU A 45 -7.71 3.05 0.07
#